data_AF-A0AAD4GPW0-F1
#
_entry.id   AF-A0AAD4GPW0-F1
#
_cell.length_a   1.000
_cell.length_b   1.000
_cell.length_c   1.000
_cell.angle_alpha   90.00
_cell.angle_beta   90.00
_cell.angle_gamma   90.00
#
_symmetry.space_group_name_H-M   'P 1'
#
loop_
_entity.id
_entity.type
_entity.pdbx_description
1 polymer ?
#
loop_
_entity_poly.entity_id
_entity_poly.type
_entity_poly.pdbx_seq_one_letter_code
_entity_poly.pdbx_strand_id
1 'polypeptide(L)'
;MGIIPAGKAVAFSARKGQAITITNTYGKQVIDFWAFNQNDHNDFLSMVHTRTILSKVALTKGDRLYSTRLKPILTLTEDTTRGVHDMICL
;
A
#
# COMPACT_ATOMS: atom_id res chain seq x y z
N MET A 1 6.66 -13.79 -8.15
CA MET A 1 7.20 -13.18 -6.91
C MET A 1 7.10 -14.22 -5.81
N GLY A 2 8.14 -14.35 -4.98
CA GLY A 2 8.27 -15.44 -4.01
C GLY A 2 7.90 -15.04 -2.57
N ILE A 3 8.19 -15.95 -1.64
CA ILE A 3 8.05 -15.74 -0.20
C ILE A 3 9.10 -14.70 0.24
N ILE A 4 8.67 -13.68 0.98
CA ILE A 4 9.57 -12.76 1.67
C ILE A 4 9.92 -13.38 3.02
N PRO A 5 11.20 -13.70 3.31
CA PRO A 5 11.57 -14.24 4.61
C PRO A 5 11.30 -13.24 5.74
N ALA A 6 11.05 -13.75 6.95
CA ALA A 6 10.83 -12.90 8.13
C ALA A 6 12.04 -11.96 8.36
N GLY A 7 11.76 -10.69 8.67
CA GLY A 7 12.78 -9.68 8.89
C GLY A 7 13.53 -9.23 7.61
N LYS A 8 13.01 -9.56 6.43
CA LYS A 8 13.54 -9.10 5.13
C LYS A 8 12.53 -8.23 4.40
N ALA A 9 13.03 -7.44 3.47
CA ALA A 9 12.25 -6.62 2.56
C ALA A 9 12.56 -7.00 1.11
N VAL A 10 11.62 -6.70 0.20
CA VAL A 10 11.82 -6.85 -1.24
C VAL A 10 11.25 -5.62 -1.94
N ALA A 11 11.89 -5.21 -3.02
CA ALA A 11 11.38 -4.21 -3.94
C ALA A 11 11.17 -4.85 -5.31
N PHE A 12 10.12 -4.45 -6.00
CA PHE A 12 9.81 -4.91 -7.35
C PHE A 12 9.06 -3.82 -8.09
N SER A 13 9.16 -3.83 -9.42
CA SER A 13 8.43 -2.89 -10.27
C SER A 13 7.05 -3.43 -10.61
N ALA A 14 6.03 -2.59 -10.45
CA ALA A 14 4.68 -2.84 -10.95
C ALA A 14 4.32 -1.77 -12.01
N ARG A 15 3.84 -2.21 -13.17
CA ARG A 15 3.33 -1.32 -14.22
C ARG A 15 1.87 -0.98 -13.97
N LYS A 16 1.44 0.17 -14.50
CA LYS A 16 0.04 0.59 -14.45
C LYS A 16 -0.89 -0.52 -14.97
N GLY A 17 -1.94 -0.82 -14.21
CA GLY A 17 -2.91 -1.87 -14.53
C GLY A 17 -2.54 -3.27 -14.02
N GLN A 18 -1.32 -3.47 -13.51
CA GLN A 18 -0.98 -4.72 -12.82
C GLN A 18 -1.54 -4.72 -11.39
N ALA A 19 -1.93 -5.90 -10.92
CA ALA A 19 -2.34 -6.13 -9.54
C ALA A 19 -1.17 -6.67 -8.72
N ILE A 20 -1.11 -6.26 -7.45
CA ILE A 20 -0.18 -6.76 -6.46
C ILE A 20 -1.01 -7.45 -5.38
N THR A 21 -0.77 -8.74 -5.16
CA THR A 21 -1.43 -9.49 -4.09
C THR A 21 -0.45 -9.73 -2.95
N ILE A 22 -0.85 -9.36 -1.75
CA ILE A 22 -0.11 -9.60 -0.53
C ILE A 22 -0.86 -10.67 0.25
N THR A 23 -0.21 -11.82 0.47
CA THR A 23 -0.80 -12.95 1.19
C THR A 23 -0.08 -13.13 2.51
N ASN A 24 -0.82 -13.05 3.62
CA ASN A 24 -0.29 -13.37 4.94
C ASN A 24 -0.31 -14.90 5.14
N THR A 25 0.82 -15.55 4.95
CA THR A 25 0.92 -17.02 4.91
C THR A 25 0.61 -17.69 6.25
N TYR A 26 0.98 -17.05 7.37
CA TYR A 26 0.82 -17.59 8.73
C TYR A 26 -0.17 -16.78 9.59
N GLY A 27 -0.83 -15.78 9.00
CA GLY A 27 -1.97 -15.04 9.55
C GLY A 27 -1.66 -13.92 10.56
N LYS A 28 -0.45 -13.85 11.12
CA LYS A 28 -0.09 -12.87 12.18
C LYS A 28 0.99 -11.87 11.77
N GLN A 29 1.52 -11.97 10.55
CA GLN A 29 2.57 -11.08 10.08
C GLN A 29 1.99 -9.70 9.73
N VAL A 30 2.62 -8.64 10.21
CA VAL A 30 2.41 -7.26 9.73
C VAL A 30 3.52 -6.91 8.76
N ILE A 31 3.22 -6.05 7.79
CA ILE A 31 4.18 -5.54 6.82
C ILE A 31 4.13 -4.01 6.80
N ASP A 32 5.27 -3.42 6.49
CA ASP A 32 5.34 -2.02 6.07
C ASP A 32 5.29 -2.00 4.55
N PHE A 33 4.42 -1.17 3.99
CA PHE A 33 4.18 -1.12 2.55
C PHE A 33 4.52 0.26 1.99
N TRP A 34 5.38 0.27 0.97
CA TRP A 34 5.79 1.48 0.26
C TRP A 34 5.58 1.32 -1.23
N ALA A 35 5.22 2.42 -1.90
CA ALA A 35 5.15 2.49 -3.35
C ALA A 35 5.75 3.81 -3.84
N PHE A 36 6.58 3.72 -4.87
CA PHE A 36 7.30 4.85 -5.46
C PHE A 36 6.91 4.96 -6.93
N ASN A 37 6.82 6.20 -7.41
CA ASN A 37 6.65 6.47 -8.82
C ASN A 37 7.97 6.15 -9.56
N GLN A 38 7.90 5.29 -10.59
CA GLN A 38 9.09 4.85 -11.33
C GLN A 38 9.80 5.99 -12.08
N ASN A 39 9.10 7.08 -12.37
CA ASN A 39 9.65 8.23 -13.09
C ASN A 39 10.14 9.34 -12.17
N ASP A 40 9.77 9.32 -10.88
CA ASP A 40 10.13 10.33 -9.89
C ASP A 40 10.14 9.72 -8.49
N HIS A 41 11.32 9.38 -7.98
CA HIS A 41 11.45 8.77 -6.65
C HIS A 41 11.05 9.70 -5.50
N ASN A 42 10.91 11.01 -5.73
CA ASN A 42 10.39 11.95 -4.73
C ASN A 42 8.85 11.93 -4.66
N ASP A 43 8.19 11.26 -5.62
CA ASP A 43 6.75 11.04 -5.64
C ASP A 43 6.46 9.61 -5.16
N PHE A 44 6.06 9.50 -3.90
CA PHE A 44 5.83 8.22 -3.23
C PHE A 44 4.49 8.21 -2.50
N LEU A 45 4.02 7.01 -2.18
CA LEU A 45 2.80 6.77 -1.42
C LEU A 45 2.84 7.50 -0.07
N SER A 46 1.81 8.31 0.20
CA SER A 46 1.73 9.10 1.42
C SER A 46 0.44 8.79 2.18
N MET A 47 0.57 8.17 3.35
CA MET A 47 -0.56 7.87 4.23
C MET A 47 -1.22 9.13 4.80
N VAL A 48 -0.44 10.19 5.05
CA VAL A 48 -0.99 11.49 5.50
C VAL A 48 -1.90 12.09 4.44
N HIS A 49 -1.47 12.15 3.18
CA HIS A 49 -2.31 12.65 2.09
C HIS A 49 -3.52 11.74 1.84
N THR A 50 -3.31 10.42 1.87
CA THR A 50 -4.39 9.44 1.72
C THR A 50 -5.48 9.63 2.77
N ARG A 51 -5.10 9.69 4.06
CA ARG A 51 -6.02 9.91 5.18
C ARG A 51 -6.76 11.25 5.05
N THR A 52 -6.05 12.32 4.72
CA THR A 52 -6.66 13.66 4.57
C THR A 52 -7.68 13.69 3.42
N ILE A 53 -7.35 13.08 2.28
CA ILE A 53 -8.24 13.07 1.11
C ILE A 53 -9.45 12.17 1.35
N LEU A 54 -9.24 10.96 1.87
CA LEU A 54 -10.33 10.02 2.13
C LEU A 54 -11.16 10.42 3.36
N SER A 55 -10.61 11.26 4.24
CA SER A 55 -11.19 11.56 5.57
C SER A 55 -11.49 10.29 6.38
N LYS A 56 -10.59 9.29 6.27
CA LYS A 56 -10.71 7.97 6.91
C LYS A 56 -9.38 7.56 7.54
N VAL A 57 -9.44 6.91 8.70
CA VAL A 57 -8.26 6.34 9.39
C VAL A 57 -7.99 4.89 9.02
N ALA A 58 -8.95 4.20 8.39
CA ALA A 58 -8.82 2.83 7.90
C ALA A 58 -9.22 2.74 6.42
N LEU A 59 -8.51 1.90 5.67
CA LEU A 59 -8.79 1.67 4.25
C LEU A 59 -9.98 0.74 4.06
N THR A 60 -10.73 0.97 2.98
CA THR A 60 -11.82 0.12 2.54
C THR A 60 -11.65 -0.25 1.07
N LYS A 61 -12.24 -1.38 0.65
CA LYS A 61 -12.22 -1.81 -0.75
C LYS A 61 -12.73 -0.69 -1.66
N GLY A 62 -11.97 -0.39 -2.71
CA GLY A 62 -12.23 0.68 -3.67
C GLY A 62 -11.53 2.00 -3.36
N ASP A 63 -10.97 2.16 -2.15
CA ASP A 63 -10.24 3.38 -1.81
C ASP A 63 -8.97 3.52 -2.65
N ARG A 64 -8.70 4.77 -3.05
CA ARG A 64 -7.49 5.14 -3.76
C ARG A 64 -6.45 5.59 -2.76
N LEU A 65 -5.23 5.14 -2.98
CA LEU A 65 -4.06 5.52 -2.22
C LEU A 65 -3.32 6.63 -2.97
N TYR A 66 -2.92 7.66 -2.26
CA TYR A 66 -2.43 8.92 -2.85
C TYR A 66 -0.95 9.12 -2.58
N SER A 67 -0.26 9.70 -3.56
CA SER A 67 1.14 10.08 -3.44
C SER A 67 1.34 11.46 -2.81
N THR A 68 2.59 11.85 -2.56
CA THR A 68 2.98 13.20 -2.12
C THR A 68 2.57 14.30 -3.10
N ARG A 69 2.32 13.97 -4.37
CA ARG A 69 1.79 14.89 -5.38
C ARG A 69 0.26 14.86 -5.51
N LEU A 70 -0.45 14.25 -4.55
CA LEU A 70 -1.92 14.14 -4.51
C LEU A 70 -2.52 13.37 -5.70
N LYS A 71 -1.72 12.53 -6.36
CA LYS A 71 -2.17 11.69 -7.46
C LYS A 71 -2.42 10.26 -6.96
N PRO A 72 -3.49 9.59 -7.42
CA PRO A 72 -3.68 8.17 -7.11
C PRO A 72 -2.51 7.34 -7.66
N ILE A 73 -1.85 6.56 -6.79
CA ILE A 73 -0.76 5.66 -7.15
C ILE A 73 -1.21 4.19 -7.13
N LEU A 74 -2.12 3.85 -6.22
CA LEU A 74 -2.66 2.49 -6.05
C LEU A 74 -4.15 2.56 -5.72
N THR A 75 -4.83 1.42 -5.85
CA THR A 75 -6.23 1.25 -5.45
C THR A 75 -6.34 -0.07 -4.70
N LEU A 76 -6.98 -0.05 -3.53
CA LEU A 76 -7.25 -1.27 -2.78
C LEU A 76 -8.42 -2.00 -3.45
N THR A 77 -8.12 -2.99 -4.30
CA THR A 77 -9.15 -3.68 -5.09
C THR A 77 -9.86 -4.78 -4.29
N GLU A 78 -9.19 -5.38 -3.33
CA GLU A 78 -9.70 -6.46 -2.51
C GLU A 78 -9.02 -6.48 -1.14
N ASP A 79 -9.78 -6.84 -0.12
CA ASP A 79 -9.29 -7.09 1.22
C ASP A 79 -10.13 -8.22 1.84
N THR A 80 -9.49 -9.35 2.15
CA THR A 80 -10.12 -10.52 2.76
C THR A 80 -9.98 -10.52 4.29
N THR A 81 -9.37 -9.48 4.86
CA THR A 81 -9.18 -9.32 6.30
C THR A 81 -10.34 -8.55 6.93
N ARG A 82 -10.24 -8.23 8.23
CA ARG A 82 -11.23 -7.40 8.93
C ARG A 82 -11.11 -5.89 8.62
N GLY A 83 -10.26 -5.50 7.66
CA GLY A 83 -10.08 -4.09 7.27
C GLY A 83 -9.22 -3.27 8.23
N VAL A 84 -8.41 -3.92 9.06
CA VAL A 84 -7.54 -3.25 10.04
C VAL A 84 -6.15 -3.07 9.43
N HIS A 85 -5.94 -1.91 8.80
CA HIS A 85 -4.65 -1.48 8.25
C HIS A 85 -4.31 -0.13 8.87
N ASP A 86 -3.17 -0.05 9.55
CA ASP A 86 -2.74 1.21 10.15
C ASP A 86 -2.24 2.19 9.08
N MET A 87 -2.62 3.46 9.25
CA MET A 87 -2.20 4.58 8.39
C MET A 87 -1.66 5.76 9.22
N ILE A 88 -1.33 5.53 10.50
CA ILE A 88 -0.99 6.58 11.46
C ILE A 88 0.50 6.53 11.80
N CYS A 89 1.09 5.35 11.82
CA CYS A 89 2.53 5.19 11.98
C CYS A 89 3.29 5.62 10.70
N LEU A 90 4.46 6.23 10.93
CA LEU A 90 5.29 6.99 9.98
C LEU A 90 5.68 6.25 8.71
#